data_AF-M3H2C2-F1
#
_entry.id   AF-M3H2C2-F1
#
_cell.length_a   1.000
_cell.length_b   1.000
_cell.length_c   1.000
_cell.angle_alpha   90.00
_cell.angle_beta   90.00
_cell.angle_gamma   90.00
#
_symmetry.space_group_name_H-M   'P 1'
#
loop_
_entity.id
_entity.type
_entity.pdbx_description
1 polymer ?
#
loop_
_entity_poly.entity_id
_entity_poly.type
_entity_poly.pdbx_seq_one_letter_code
_entity_poly.pdbx_strand_id
1 'polypeptide(L)'
;MDIIPAKIQVEVHVRPKYACKKCEGTSDESLPVVRIAPIPNQIAEKSMLSSGFLAYTITQKFADALPFYRQAGILQRSGVEISRSTLSNTAIQVFENFLR
;
A
#
# COMPACT_ATOMS: atom_id res chain seq x y z
N MET A 1 -1.69 11.11 -33.14
CA MET A 1 -2.04 10.50 -31.83
C MET A 1 -0.74 10.28 -31.09
N ASP A 2 -0.71 10.60 -29.80
CA ASP A 2 0.48 10.49 -28.95
C ASP A 2 0.12 9.69 -27.69
N ILE A 3 1.11 9.04 -27.06
CA ILE A 3 0.91 8.16 -25.91
C ILE A 3 1.83 8.59 -24.78
N ILE A 4 1.23 8.91 -23.64
CA ILE A 4 1.95 9.10 -22.38
C ILE A 4 1.93 7.77 -21.62
N PRO A 5 3.08 7.12 -21.38
CA PRO A 5 3.12 5.86 -20.65
C PRO A 5 2.70 6.03 -19.19
N ALA A 6 2.36 4.92 -18.55
CA ALA A 6 1.98 4.89 -17.14
C ALA A 6 3.09 5.49 -16.26
N LYS A 7 2.70 6.35 -15.31
CA LYS A 7 3.60 6.92 -14.31
C LYS A 7 3.41 6.21 -12.99
N ILE A 8 4.51 5.78 -12.37
CA ILE A 8 4.51 5.15 -11.06
C ILE A 8 5.19 6.10 -10.08
N GLN A 9 4.61 6.24 -8.88
CA GLN A 9 5.13 7.10 -7.83
C GLN A 9 5.11 6.35 -6.50
N VAL A 10 6.00 6.75 -5.60
CA VAL A 10 6.06 6.23 -4.24
C VAL A 10 5.36 7.22 -3.31
N GLU A 11 4.31 6.77 -2.63
CA GLU A 11 3.62 7.54 -1.61
C GLU A 11 4.22 7.19 -0.23
N VAL A 12 4.66 8.20 0.52
CA VAL A 12 5.29 8.02 1.83
C VAL A 12 4.45 8.69 2.91
N HIS A 13 3.88 7.88 3.81
CA HIS A 13 3.15 8.39 4.97
C HIS A 13 4.11 8.54 6.16
N VAL A 14 4.44 9.79 6.51
CA VAL A 14 5.29 10.11 7.67
C VAL A 14 4.41 10.30 8.92
N ARG A 15 4.67 9.51 9.96
CA ARG A 15 3.94 9.54 11.24
C ARG A 15 4.89 9.92 12.39
N PRO A 16 5.05 11.22 12.68
CA PRO A 16 5.91 11.67 13.77
C PRO A 16 5.38 11.20 15.13
N LYS A 17 6.31 10.85 16.02
CA LYS A 17 6.02 10.51 17.42
C LYS A 17 6.26 11.76 18.27
N TYR A 18 5.26 12.17 19.03
CA TYR A 18 5.36 13.34 19.92
C TYR A 18 5.31 12.91 21.38
N ALA A 19 6.18 13.49 22.20
CA ALA A 19 6.17 13.29 23.64
C ALA A 19 5.50 14.48 24.35
N CYS A 20 4.49 14.19 25.17
CA CYS A 20 3.82 15.15 26.04
C CYS A 20 4.57 15.28 27.36
N LYS A 21 5.29 16.40 27.56
CA LYS A 21 6.01 16.67 28.83
C LYS A 21 5.10 16.76 30.06
N LYS A 22 3.83 17.16 29.88
CA LYS A 22 2.85 17.27 30.98
C LYS A 22 2.26 15.93 31.41
N CYS A 23 2.39 14.91 30.56
CA CYS A 23 1.84 13.58 30.77
C CYS A 23 2.89 12.65 31.44
N GLU A 24 4.10 13.16 31.68
CA GLU A 24 5.22 12.43 32.26
C GLU A 24 4.94 12.11 33.74
N GLY A 25 4.92 10.82 34.09
CA GLY A 25 4.63 10.33 35.45
C GLY A 25 3.16 10.05 35.76
N THR A 26 2.24 10.29 34.82
CA THR A 26 0.83 9.87 34.96
C THR A 26 0.69 8.41 34.51
N SER A 27 0.20 7.53 35.39
CA SER A 27 -0.08 6.11 35.08
C SER A 27 -1.40 5.90 34.31
N ASP A 28 -1.93 6.96 33.70
CA ASP A 28 -3.19 6.91 32.97
C ASP A 28 -2.94 6.41 31.54
N GLU A 29 -3.32 5.17 31.26
CA GLU A 29 -3.28 4.54 29.93
C GLU A 29 -4.07 5.31 28.86
N SER A 30 -5.01 6.17 29.27
CA SER A 30 -5.78 7.03 28.36
C SER A 30 -4.99 8.24 27.83
N LEU A 31 -3.88 8.61 28.50
CA LEU A 31 -3.05 9.77 28.15
C LEU A 31 -1.57 9.36 28.05
N PRO A 32 -1.20 8.50 27.08
CA PRO A 32 0.17 8.04 26.93
C PRO A 32 1.12 9.21 26.70
N VAL A 33 2.31 9.12 27.32
CA VAL A 33 3.39 10.12 27.20
C VAL A 33 3.79 10.31 25.74
N VAL A 34 3.82 9.23 24.96
CA VAL A 34 4.14 9.28 23.53
C VAL A 34 2.88 9.06 22.71
N ARG A 35 2.57 10.01 21.83
CA ARG A 35 1.41 9.96 20.92
C ARG A 35 1.88 9.89 19.47
N ILE A 36 1.13 9.14 18.68
CA ILE A 36 1.35 8.95 17.24
C ILE A 36 -0.01 9.00 16.57
N ALA A 37 -0.13 9.74 15.45
CA ALA A 37 -1.34 9.71 14.63
C ALA A 37 -1.65 8.27 14.17
N PRO A 38 -2.91 7.83 14.04
CA PRO A 38 -3.24 6.48 13.58
C PRO A 38 -2.69 6.17 12.19
N ILE A 39 -2.61 4.89 11.84
CA ILE A 39 -2.20 4.46 10.50
C ILE A 39 -3.33 4.84 9.53
N PRO A 40 -3.03 5.42 8.34
CA PRO A 40 -4.05 5.64 7.33
C PRO A 40 -4.66 4.30 6.90
N ASN A 41 -5.98 4.28 6.68
CA ASN A 41 -6.65 3.06 6.21
C ASN A 41 -6.10 2.66 4.84
N GLN A 42 -5.62 1.42 4.73
CA GLN A 42 -5.09 0.84 3.50
C GLN A 42 -5.91 -0.41 3.13
N ILE A 43 -6.14 -0.62 1.84
CA ILE A 43 -6.91 -1.76 1.33
C ILE A 43 -6.17 -3.07 1.64
N ALA A 44 -4.88 -3.15 1.28
CA ALA A 44 -4.03 -4.26 1.67
C ALA A 44 -3.20 -3.85 2.89
N GLU A 45 -3.57 -4.36 4.06
CA GLU A 45 -2.84 -4.08 5.30
C GLU A 45 -1.38 -4.53 5.19
N LYS A 46 -0.46 -3.68 5.68
CA LYS A 46 1.00 -3.93 5.70
C LYS A 46 1.61 -4.20 4.32
N SER A 47 0.91 -3.82 3.25
CA SER A 47 1.41 -3.86 1.88
C SER A 47 2.20 -2.59 1.56
N MET A 48 3.18 -2.72 0.66
CA MET A 48 3.87 -1.58 0.06
C MET A 48 3.07 -0.95 -1.09
N LEU A 49 1.97 -1.57 -1.52
CA LEU A 49 1.18 -1.16 -2.66
C LEU A 49 0.06 -0.23 -2.21
N SER A 50 0.00 0.97 -2.80
CA SER A 50 -1.10 1.90 -2.58
C SER A 50 -2.41 1.39 -3.18
N SER A 51 -3.54 1.95 -2.75
CA SER A 51 -4.87 1.60 -3.26
C SER A 51 -4.96 1.75 -4.79
N GLY A 52 -4.40 2.83 -5.34
CA GLY A 52 -4.35 3.05 -6.79
C GLY A 52 -3.51 2.00 -7.52
N PHE A 53 -2.39 1.58 -6.94
CA PHE A 53 -1.55 0.53 -7.52
C PHE A 53 -2.27 -0.84 -7.51
N LEU A 54 -2.98 -1.16 -6.43
CA LEU A 54 -3.77 -2.38 -6.31
C LEU A 54 -4.90 -2.40 -7.34
N ALA A 55 -5.63 -1.29 -7.49
CA ALA A 55 -6.68 -1.16 -8.49
C ALA A 55 -6.13 -1.43 -9.90
N TYR A 56 -5.01 -0.78 -10.27
CA TYR A 56 -4.35 -1.01 -11.55
C TYR A 56 -3.97 -2.48 -11.77
N THR A 57 -3.34 -3.11 -10.76
CA THR A 57 -2.89 -4.51 -10.82
C THR A 57 -4.06 -5.48 -11.01
N ILE A 58 -5.16 -5.28 -10.26
CA ILE A 58 -6.36 -6.11 -10.30
C ILE A 58 -7.09 -5.92 -11.63
N THR A 59 -7.28 -4.67 -12.08
CA THR A 59 -7.89 -4.38 -13.40
C THR A 59 -7.10 -5.07 -14.51
N GLN A 60 -5.77 -4.93 -14.53
CA GLN A 60 -4.95 -5.62 -15.52
C GLN A 60 -5.08 -7.14 -15.46
N LYS A 61 -5.17 -7.70 -14.26
CA LYS A 61 -5.26 -9.16 -14.08
C LYS A 61 -6.58 -9.72 -14.58
N PHE A 62 -7.69 -9.09 -14.21
CA PHE A 62 -9.03 -9.65 -14.38
C PHE A 62 -9.82 -9.05 -15.54
N ALA A 63 -9.63 -7.77 -15.86
CA ALA A 63 -10.27 -7.13 -17.01
C ALA A 63 -9.43 -7.30 -18.29
N ASP A 64 -8.12 -7.09 -18.20
CA ASP A 64 -7.22 -7.15 -19.37
C ASP A 64 -6.55 -8.52 -19.58
N ALA A 65 -6.93 -9.52 -18.77
CA ALA A 65 -6.39 -10.89 -18.79
C ALA A 65 -4.84 -10.96 -18.73
N LEU A 66 -4.20 -9.99 -18.08
CA LEU A 66 -2.75 -9.89 -18.01
C LEU A 66 -2.20 -10.70 -16.82
N PRO A 67 -1.44 -11.80 -17.05
CA PRO A 67 -0.93 -12.61 -15.95
C PRO A 67 0.15 -11.87 -15.15
N PHE A 68 0.25 -12.16 -13.84
CA PHE A 68 1.16 -11.45 -12.92
C PHE A 68 2.64 -11.48 -13.33
N TYR A 69 3.11 -12.55 -13.98
CA TYR A 69 4.48 -12.58 -14.49
C TYR A 69 4.74 -11.53 -15.57
N ARG A 70 3.74 -11.24 -16.39
CA ARG A 70 3.84 -10.25 -17.46
C ARG A 70 3.70 -8.84 -16.90
N GLN A 71 2.82 -8.66 -15.91
CA GLN A 71 2.72 -7.41 -15.16
C GLN A 71 4.05 -7.05 -14.48
N ALA A 72 4.69 -8.01 -13.80
CA ALA A 72 6.00 -7.81 -13.19
C ALA A 72 7.04 -7.34 -14.24
N GLY A 73 7.07 -7.95 -15.42
CA GLY A 73 7.95 -7.51 -16.51
C GLY A 73 7.62 -6.12 -17.07
N ILE A 74 6.35 -5.71 -17.09
CA ILE A 74 5.93 -4.35 -17.50
C ILE A 74 6.38 -3.30 -16.47
N LEU A 75 6.19 -3.61 -15.19
CA LEU A 75 6.61 -2.75 -14.08
C LEU A 75 8.14 -2.61 -14.06
N GLN A 76 8.88 -3.69 -14.32
CA GLN A 76 10.34 -3.66 -14.40
C GLN A 76 10.84 -2.73 -15.50
N ARG A 77 10.18 -2.71 -16.68
CA ARG A 77 10.51 -1.74 -17.74
C ARG A 77 10.25 -0.29 -17.34
N SER A 78 9.39 -0.08 -16.34
CA SER A 78 9.09 1.23 -15.77
C SER A 78 9.97 1.55 -14.55
N GLY A 79 11.02 0.76 -14.30
CA GLY A 79 11.95 0.94 -13.18
C GLY A 79 11.45 0.40 -11.84
N VAL A 80 10.35 -0.37 -11.83
CA VAL A 80 9.74 -0.88 -10.60
C VAL A 80 9.91 -2.39 -10.50
N GLU A 81 10.73 -2.83 -9.57
CA GLU A 81 10.96 -4.24 -9.29
C GLU A 81 9.96 -4.75 -8.25
N ILE A 82 8.96 -5.51 -8.70
CA ILE A 82 7.99 -6.16 -7.82
C ILE A 82 7.90 -7.63 -8.20
N SER A 83 7.95 -8.50 -7.18
CA SER A 83 7.87 -9.94 -7.38
C SER A 83 6.44 -10.39 -7.73
N ARG A 84 6.33 -11.48 -8.47
CA ARG A 84 5.03 -12.09 -8.83
C ARG A 84 4.26 -12.54 -7.59
N SER A 85 4.96 -13.05 -6.58
CA SER A 85 4.35 -13.48 -5.32
C SER A 85 3.78 -12.30 -4.54
N THR A 86 4.43 -11.13 -4.57
CA THR A 86 3.88 -9.91 -3.97
C THR A 86 2.55 -9.53 -4.64
N LEU A 87 2.48 -9.55 -5.97
CA LEU A 87 1.23 -9.25 -6.70
C LEU A 87 0.13 -10.28 -6.42
N SER A 88 0.45 -11.57 -6.38
CA SER A 88 -0.55 -12.61 -6.09
C SER A 88 -1.07 -12.54 -4.65
N ASN A 89 -0.17 -12.38 -3.68
CA ASN A 89 -0.54 -12.36 -2.26
C ASN A 89 -1.41 -11.14 -1.93
N THR A 90 -1.07 -9.98 -2.49
CA THR A 90 -1.89 -8.77 -2.31
C THR A 90 -3.25 -8.89 -2.97
N ALA A 91 -3.35 -9.53 -4.14
CA ALA A 91 -4.64 -9.80 -4.77
C ALA A 91 -5.53 -10.74 -3.91
N ILE A 92 -4.94 -11.79 -3.32
CA ILE A 92 -5.65 -12.70 -2.40
C ILE A 92 -6.15 -11.94 -1.16
N GLN A 93 -5.28 -11.14 -0.54
CA GLN A 93 -5.63 -10.34 0.64
C GLN A 93 -6.79 -9.37 0.36
N VAL A 94 -6.77 -8.69 -0.79
CA VAL A 94 -7.87 -7.79 -1.18
C VAL A 94 -9.18 -8.57 -1.36
N PHE A 95 -9.13 -9.76 -1.96
CA PHE A 95 -10.29 -10.61 -2.11
C PHE A 95 -10.88 -11.05 -0.76
N GLU A 96 -10.03 -11.52 0.16
CA GLU A 96 -10.46 -11.98 1.49
C GLU A 96 -11.07 -10.87 2.34
N ASN A 97 -10.57 -9.64 2.21
CA ASN A 97 -11.02 -8.52 3.04
C ASN A 97 -12.26 -7.79 2.49
N PHE A 98 -12.50 -7.81 1.18
CA PHE A 98 -13.52 -6.95 0.55
C PHE A 98 -14.53 -7.66 -0.34
N LEU A 99 -14.23 -8.87 -0.85
CA LEU A 99 -15.04 -9.56 -1.85
C LEU A 99 -15.57 -10.92 -1.38
N ARG A 100 -15.25 -11.31 -0.15
CA ARG A 100 -15.80 -12.48 0.53
C ARG A 100 -16.93 -12.07 1.46
#